data_AF-A0A7J3WBQ6-F1
#
_entry.id   AF-A0A7J3WBQ6-F1
#
_cell.length_a   1.000
_cell.length_b   1.000
_cell.length_c   1.000
_cell.angle_alpha   90.00
_cell.angle_beta   90.00
_cell.angle_gamma   90.00
#
_symmetry.space_group_name_H-M   'P 1'
#
loop_
_entity.id
_entity.type
_entity.pdbx_description
1 polymer ?
#
loop_
_entity_poly.entity_id
_entity_poly.type
_entity_poly.pdbx_seq_one_letter_code
_entity_poly.pdbx_strand_id
1 'polypeptide(L)'
;IFILPSLYEPFGMAAAEAMAAGRPVIASNVGGLREIVDHGVNGLLFTPKNHRELAQHITKLLQDKKLWTTLSQNAREKSAIFKPENIAKRYLEVYMRCLG
;
A
#
# COMPACT_ATOMS: atom_id res chain seq x y z
N ILE A 1 -10.49 -3.77 -6.65
CA ILE A 1 -9.09 -3.34 -6.83
C ILE A 1 -9.06 -1.85 -6.60
N PHE A 2 -8.07 -1.35 -5.87
CA PHE A 2 -7.77 0.08 -5.80
C PHE A 2 -6.51 0.37 -6.63
N ILE A 3 -6.51 1.45 -7.40
CA ILE A 3 -5.41 1.81 -8.28
C ILE A 3 -5.00 3.25 -7.99
N LEU A 4 -3.71 3.48 -7.74
CA LEU A 4 -3.16 4.81 -7.52
C LEU A 4 -1.99 5.09 -8.48
N PRO A 5 -2.27 5.68 -9.66
CA PRO A 5 -1.29 5.91 -10.72
C PRO A 5 -0.55 7.25 -10.59
N SER A 6 -0.23 7.65 -9.37
CA SER A 6 0.39 8.95 -9.07
C SER A 6 1.77 9.08 -9.72
N LEU A 7 2.09 10.24 -10.27
CA LEU A 7 3.46 10.58 -10.71
C LEU A 7 4.35 11.07 -9.55
N TYR A 8 3.70 11.57 -8.50
CA TYR A 8 4.31 12.04 -7.27
C TYR A 8 3.37 11.72 -6.11
N GLU A 9 3.88 11.08 -5.07
CA GLU A 9 3.09 10.67 -3.90
C GLU A 9 3.99 10.64 -2.66
N PRO A 10 3.86 11.58 -1.71
CA PRO A 10 4.73 11.65 -0.54
C PRO A 10 4.58 10.45 0.40
N PHE A 11 3.34 10.01 0.64
CA PHE A 11 3.04 8.93 1.57
C PHE A 11 2.21 7.83 0.90
N GLY A 12 1.05 8.17 0.33
CA GLY A 12 0.10 7.17 -0.16
C GLY A 12 -0.99 6.82 0.86
N MET A 13 -1.57 7.82 1.53
CA MET A 13 -2.63 7.61 2.53
C MET A 13 -3.81 6.83 1.94
N ALA A 14 -4.25 7.19 0.73
CA ALA A 14 -5.33 6.48 0.04
C ALA A 14 -4.99 5.01 -0.24
N ALA A 15 -3.71 4.68 -0.50
CA ALA A 15 -3.27 3.30 -0.63
C ALA A 15 -3.34 2.57 0.73
N ALA A 16 -2.90 3.20 1.82
CA ALA A 16 -3.00 2.64 3.16
C ALA A 16 -4.44 2.37 3.59
N GLU A 17 -5.38 3.28 3.29
CA GLU A 17 -6.82 3.11 3.54
C GLU A 17 -7.40 1.94 2.73
N ALA A 18 -7.04 1.84 1.44
CA ALA A 18 -7.46 0.74 0.59
C ALA A 18 -6.94 -0.61 1.12
N MET A 19 -5.70 -0.66 1.58
CA MET A 19 -5.10 -1.83 2.22
C MET A 19 -5.85 -2.21 3.51
N ALA A 20 -6.17 -1.23 4.37
CA ALA A 20 -6.96 -1.46 5.59
C ALA A 20 -8.37 -2.00 5.29
N ALA A 21 -8.99 -1.51 4.21
CA ALA A 21 -10.26 -2.04 3.71
C ALA A 21 -10.14 -3.47 3.14
N GLY A 22 -8.93 -4.03 3.03
CA GLY A 22 -8.66 -5.35 2.43
C GLY A 22 -8.89 -5.35 0.92
N ARG A 23 -8.58 -4.24 0.25
CA ARG A 23 -8.59 -4.16 -1.22
C ARG A 23 -7.17 -4.38 -1.72
N PRO A 24 -6.96 -5.22 -2.75
CA PRO A 24 -5.68 -5.26 -3.43
C PRO A 24 -5.38 -3.88 -4.02
N VAL A 25 -4.13 -3.45 -3.84
CA VAL A 25 -3.62 -2.17 -4.34
C VAL A 25 -2.70 -2.41 -5.54
N ILE A 26 -2.90 -1.62 -6.60
CA ILE A 26 -1.94 -1.45 -7.68
C ILE A 26 -1.49 0.01 -7.67
N ALA A 27 -0.20 0.28 -7.47
CA ALA A 27 0.31 1.63 -7.24
C ALA A 27 1.52 1.93 -8.14
N SER A 28 1.73 3.21 -8.47
CA SER A 28 2.95 3.62 -9.16
C SER A 28 4.18 3.45 -8.25
N ASN A 29 5.30 3.04 -8.84
CA ASN A 29 6.58 2.86 -8.17
C ASN A 29 7.27 4.22 -7.89
N VAL A 30 6.63 5.07 -7.06
CA VAL A 30 7.10 6.43 -6.69
C VAL A 30 6.91 6.73 -5.21
N GLY A 31 7.76 7.62 -4.68
CA GLY A 31 7.63 8.20 -3.33
C GLY A 31 7.26 7.19 -2.25
N GLY A 32 6.32 7.56 -1.38
CA GLY A 32 5.86 6.74 -0.25
C GLY A 32 5.12 5.47 -0.66
N LEU A 33 4.58 5.38 -1.89
CA LEU A 33 3.94 4.14 -2.37
C LEU A 33 4.91 2.97 -2.43
N ARG A 34 6.19 3.23 -2.67
CA ARG A 34 7.26 2.22 -2.66
C ARG A 34 7.59 1.69 -1.28
N GLU A 35 7.28 2.47 -0.25
CA GLU A 35 7.54 2.09 1.15
C GLU A 35 6.35 1.32 1.74
N ILE A 36 5.14 1.61 1.27
CA ILE A 36 3.91 1.00 1.77
C ILE A 36 3.60 -0.31 1.01
N VAL A 37 3.84 -0.36 -0.29
CA VAL A 37 3.52 -1.52 -1.15
C VAL A 37 4.77 -2.36 -1.41
N ASP A 38 4.78 -3.55 -0.83
CA ASP A 38 5.75 -4.61 -1.09
C ASP A 38 5.26 -5.40 -2.32
N HIS A 39 5.87 -5.13 -3.48
CA HIS A 39 5.44 -5.69 -4.78
C HIS A 39 5.33 -7.23 -4.73
N GLY A 40 4.17 -7.75 -5.12
CA GLY A 40 3.87 -9.18 -5.16
C GLY A 40 3.50 -9.79 -3.80
N VAL A 41 3.64 -9.03 -2.71
CA VAL A 41 3.34 -9.50 -1.34
C VAL A 41 2.03 -8.91 -0.85
N ASN A 42 1.91 -7.58 -0.80
CA ASN A 42 0.72 -6.89 -0.28
C ASN A 42 0.07 -5.93 -1.30
N GLY A 43 0.59 -5.91 -2.53
CA GLY A 43 0.08 -5.16 -3.66
C GLY A 43 0.98 -5.32 -4.87
N LEU A 44 0.72 -4.57 -5.93
CA LEU A 44 1.54 -4.55 -7.14
C LEU A 44 2.01 -3.13 -7.42
N LEU A 45 3.30 -2.99 -7.71
CA LEU A 45 3.91 -1.75 -8.18
C LEU A 45 4.11 -1.80 -9.70
N PHE A 46 3.84 -0.70 -10.39
CA PHE A 46 4.13 -0.54 -11.83
C PHE A 46 4.97 0.72 -12.10
N THR A 47 5.67 0.71 -13.23
CA THR A 47 6.49 1.85 -13.66
C THR A 47 5.60 3.06 -14.01
N PRO A 48 5.87 4.26 -13.48
CA PRO A 48 5.08 5.46 -13.81
C PRO A 48 4.99 5.70 -15.32
N LYS A 49 3.81 6.11 -15.79
CA LYS A 49 3.48 6.30 -17.23
C LYS A 49 3.48 5.01 -18.08
N ASN A 50 3.80 3.85 -17.52
CA ASN A 50 3.70 2.57 -18.22
C ASN A 50 2.29 1.97 -18.11
N HIS A 51 1.37 2.47 -18.95
CA HIS A 51 -0.02 2.01 -18.98
C HIS A 51 -0.17 0.52 -19.36
N ARG A 52 0.80 -0.04 -20.10
CA ARG A 52 0.79 -1.45 -20.50
C ARG A 52 1.03 -2.38 -19.30
N GLU A 53 2.03 -2.05 -18.48
CA GLU A 53 2.32 -2.79 -17.24
C GLU A 53 1.18 -2.68 -16.24
N LEU A 54 0.59 -1.49 -16.09
CA LEU A 54 -0.62 -1.31 -15.28
C LEU A 54 -1.76 -2.21 -15.76
N ALA A 55 -2.05 -2.23 -17.06
CA ALA A 55 -3.09 -3.09 -17.64
C ALA A 55 -2.80 -4.58 -17.38
N GLN A 56 -1.55 -5.03 -17.55
CA GLN A 56 -1.14 -6.40 -17.25
C GLN A 56 -1.41 -6.78 -15.79
N HIS A 57 -1.09 -5.90 -14.84
CA HIS A 57 -1.36 -6.13 -13.42
C HIS A 57 -2.86 -6.20 -13.12
N ILE A 58 -3.66 -5.29 -13.70
CA ILE A 58 -5.12 -5.31 -13.56
C ILE A 58 -5.68 -6.64 -14.07
N THR A 59 -5.31 -7.05 -15.29
CA THR A 59 -5.77 -8.30 -15.89
C THR A 59 -5.36 -9.52 -15.06
N LYS A 60 -4.09 -9.61 -14.65
CA LYS A 60 -3.58 -10.69 -13.80
C LYS A 60 -4.39 -10.82 -12.51
N LEU A 61 -4.66 -9.69 -11.86
CA LEU A 61 -5.36 -9.67 -10.59
C LEU A 61 -6.86 -10.03 -10.73
N LEU A 62 -7.50 -9.63 -11.83
CA LEU A 62 -8.90 -9.97 -12.11
C LEU A 62 -9.08 -11.46 -12.48
N GLN A 63 -8.05 -12.09 -13.05
CA GLN A 63 -8.10 -13.48 -13.48
C GLN A 63 -7.65 -14.47 -12.39
N ASP A 64 -6.80 -14.04 -11.46
CA ASP A 64 -6.26 -14.90 -10.40
C ASP A 64 -6.89 -14.57 -9.03
N LYS A 65 -7.95 -15.31 -8.68
CA LYS A 65 -8.66 -15.17 -7.40
C LYS A 65 -7.78 -15.51 -6.19
N LYS A 66 -6.80 -16.42 -6.35
CA LYS A 66 -5.88 -16.78 -5.27
C LYS A 66 -4.95 -15.61 -4.98
N LEU A 67 -4.32 -15.06 -6.03
CA LEU A 67 -3.49 -13.87 -5.93
C LEU A 67 -4.26 -12.70 -5.31
N TRP A 68 -5.50 -12.45 -5.77
CA TRP A 68 -6.36 -11.42 -5.17
C TRP A 68 -6.47 -11.58 -3.66
N THR A 69 -6.81 -12.79 -3.22
CA THR A 69 -7.06 -13.08 -1.81
C THR A 69 -5.79 -12.91 -0.99
N THR A 70 -4.67 -13.46 -1.46
CA THR A 70 -3.36 -13.32 -0.82
C THR A 70 -2.95 -11.86 -0.69
N LEU A 71 -3.00 -11.08 -1.77
CA LEU A 71 -2.62 -9.66 -1.72
C LEU A 71 -3.54 -8.85 -0.81
N SER A 72 -4.86 -9.12 -0.84
CA SER A 72 -5.84 -8.43 0.02
C SER A 72 -5.58 -8.68 1.51
N GLN A 73 -5.26 -9.92 1.87
CA GLN A 73 -4.99 -10.29 3.26
C GLN A 73 -3.70 -9.64 3.75
N ASN A 74 -2.62 -9.79 2.99
CA ASN A 74 -1.32 -9.22 3.32
C ASN A 74 -1.37 -7.68 3.37
N ALA A 75 -2.16 -7.06 2.48
CA ALA A 75 -2.44 -5.62 2.52
C ALA A 75 -3.06 -5.20 3.86
N ARG A 76 -4.11 -5.91 4.29
CA ARG A 76 -4.79 -5.62 5.56
C ARG A 76 -3.86 -5.81 6.74
N GLU A 77 -3.06 -6.87 6.75
CA GLU A 77 -2.07 -7.12 7.80
C GLU A 77 -1.01 -6.02 7.87
N LYS A 78 -0.41 -5.65 6.73
CA LYS A 78 0.56 -4.55 6.66
C LYS A 78 -0.06 -3.23 7.13
N SER A 79 -1.30 -2.95 6.75
CA SER A 79 -1.97 -1.68 7.08
C SER A 79 -2.12 -1.43 8.59
N ALA A 80 -2.06 -2.48 9.42
CA ALA A 80 -2.21 -2.36 10.86
C ALA A 80 -1.17 -1.43 11.49
N ILE A 81 0.02 -1.30 10.91
CA ILE A 81 1.07 -0.39 11.40
C ILE A 81 0.69 1.09 11.26
N PHE A 82 -0.27 1.42 10.38
CA PHE A 82 -0.74 2.78 10.10
C PHE A 82 -2.00 3.14 10.87
N LYS A 83 -2.48 2.27 11.77
CA LYS A 83 -3.61 2.59 12.65
C LYS A 83 -3.30 3.83 13.51
N PRO A 84 -4.26 4.76 13.68
CA PRO A 84 -4.04 5.98 14.45
C PRO A 84 -3.46 5.73 15.85
N GLU A 85 -3.90 4.67 16.53
CA GLU A 85 -3.44 4.32 17.88
C GLU A 85 -1.95 3.93 17.88
N ASN A 86 -1.51 3.17 16.88
CA ASN A 86 -0.12 2.76 16.72
C ASN A 86 0.79 3.95 16.38
N ILE A 87 0.29 4.86 15.53
CA ILE A 87 1.00 6.10 15.18
C ILE A 87 1.12 7.01 16.40
N ALA A 88 0.03 7.25 17.12
CA ALA A 88 0.02 8.08 18.33
C ALA A 88 0.96 7.53 19.41
N LYS A 89 0.98 6.21 19.61
CA LYS A 89 1.91 5.55 20.55
C LYS A 89 3.37 5.81 20.18
N ARG A 90 3.73 5.68 18.89
CA ARG A 90 5.10 5.94 18.41
C ARG A 90 5.50 7.41 18.58
N TYR A 91 4.58 8.35 18.37
CA TYR A 91 4.84 9.77 18.66
C TYR A 91 5.09 10.00 20.16
N LEU A 92 4.25 9.41 21.02
CA LEU A 92 4.42 9.52 22.47
C LEU A 92 5.77 8.98 22.94
N GLU A 93 6.24 7.87 22.38
CA GLU A 93 7.58 7.31 22.67
C GLU A 93 8.72 8.26 22.27
N VAL A 94 8.55 9.07 21.21
CA VAL A 94 9.51 10.13 20.87
C VAL A 94 9.44 11.26 21.91
N TYR A 95 8.24 11.72 22.25
CA TYR A 95 8.07 12.79 23.23
C TYR A 95 8.64 12.41 24.60
N MET A 96 8.40 11.19 25.07
CA MET A 96 8.95 10.70 26.35
C MET A 96 10.48 10.64 26.33
N ARG A 97 11.09 10.19 25.23
CA ARG A 97 12.57 10.19 25.09
C ARG A 97 13.18 11.59 25.13
N CYS A 98 12.45 12.61 24.69
CA CYS A 98 12.91 13.99 24.77
C CYS A 98 12.74 14.60 26.17
N LEU A 99 11.91 13.99 27.03
CA LEU A 99 11.61 14.50 28.38
C LEU A 99 12.46 13.85 29.48
N GLY A 100 13.03 12.66 29.26
CA GLY A 100 13.89 11.96 30.22
C GLY A 100 13.35 10.59 30.60
#